data_AF-A0A9W8ZT14-F1
#
_entry.id   AF-A0A9W8ZT14-F1
#
_cell.length_a   1.000
_cell.length_b   1.000
_cell.length_c   1.000
_cell.angle_alpha   90.00
_cell.angle_beta   90.00
_cell.angle_gamma   90.00
#
_symmetry.space_group_name_H-M   'P 1'
#
loop_
_entity.id
_entity.type
_entity.pdbx_description
1 polymer ?
#
loop_
_entity_poly.entity_id
_entity_poly.type
_entity_poly.pdbx_seq_one_letter_code
_entity_poly.pdbx_strand_id
1 'polypeptide(L)'
;MSNLTSDAIYNSLLNLGLPQGSVTLDDFSRIYRHGGPLQDAILFISEHFRGRGGVHEARSGLLCASESRDESQINPARLPGNIASLRLTKSKKDAEMYSNVLHNKIKAAEETQKQINILKSQLTAQRQVDLLLGILEKKEKERIRQFEDICRLLIQLKRKVPQDQSAISKLEEVIQLIQLFECEPSPSGPNSNLNLKKPRQTQDALLVLNAYHVCLARLAAQSTQTIETAKNTRDTRARPHFPVPSDTVTTRNAARKPCVPVTSNNADVVVTPSASAEVQLRALVARKLGVEGSNKDPEVERVFQGFIKVAKARARNQVRYTGNMGIGEPVSEEKLDTLAAEVNRKTQILQHASDLSLELARGTEHAIVAISKFQKTTIPSFEEILNSQLNSIRSYIDHLRIYVVADSQRDVQGGAQQGSQQSESLLPNKPLTRVEPDFGHEVRKILGLSEAETSKKVLEEIGRLVNTIRHKSQYLEAMQIRPRDLSSSQRARETEIIASYDSQKQQIEDTIEKLSIHKIDKADSLGHNLVRDIEALLIGVKDIVGHGNSGKKGMTAILKT
;
A
#
# COMPACT_ATOMS: atom_id res chain seq x y z
N MET A 1 16.75 -13.38 7.58
CA MET A 1 15.71 -13.59 8.60
C MET A 1 14.64 -12.56 8.36
N SER A 2 13.42 -13.02 8.11
CA SER A 2 12.29 -12.18 7.73
C SER A 2 11.89 -11.27 8.90
N ASN A 3 11.80 -9.97 8.65
CA ASN A 3 11.32 -8.98 9.61
C ASN A 3 9.80 -9.13 9.79
N LEU A 4 9.36 -10.22 10.41
CA LEU A 4 7.96 -10.33 10.82
C LEU A 4 7.73 -9.36 11.97
N THR A 5 6.71 -8.51 11.81
CA THR A 5 6.25 -7.62 12.87
C THR A 5 5.66 -8.43 14.03
N SER A 6 5.76 -7.89 15.25
CA SER A 6 5.16 -8.50 16.46
C SER A 6 3.69 -8.87 16.25
N ASP A 7 2.95 -8.01 15.53
CA ASP A 7 1.53 -8.16 15.24
C ASP A 7 1.25 -9.38 14.37
N ALA A 8 2.09 -9.65 13.38
CA ALA A 8 1.92 -10.81 12.49
C ALA A 8 2.09 -12.13 13.26
N ILE A 9 3.01 -12.16 14.22
CA ILE A 9 3.30 -13.34 15.05
C ILE A 9 2.22 -13.52 16.11
N TYR A 10 1.79 -12.43 16.75
CA TYR A 10 0.67 -12.45 17.68
C TYR A 10 -0.61 -12.98 17.02
N ASN A 11 -0.95 -12.51 15.82
CA ASN A 11 -2.09 -13.01 15.05
C ASN A 11 -1.92 -14.49 14.65
N SER A 12 -0.69 -14.91 14.35
CA SER A 12 -0.41 -16.33 14.07
C SER A 12 -0.63 -17.21 15.31
N LEU A 13 -0.26 -16.74 16.50
CA LEU A 13 -0.51 -17.44 17.75
C LEU A 13 -2.00 -17.48 18.12
N LEU A 14 -2.75 -16.39 17.87
CA LEU A 14 -4.21 -16.39 18.01
C LEU A 14 -4.87 -17.45 17.12
N ASN A 15 -4.44 -17.56 15.86
CA ASN A 15 -4.92 -18.59 14.94
C ASN A 15 -4.57 -20.02 15.40
N LEU A 16 -3.50 -20.18 16.19
CA LEU A 16 -3.11 -21.46 16.80
C LEU A 16 -3.88 -21.76 18.10
N GLY A 17 -4.85 -20.92 18.48
CA GLY A 17 -5.71 -21.14 19.64
C GLY A 17 -5.22 -20.50 20.92
N LEU A 18 -4.37 -19.47 20.84
CA LEU A 18 -4.09 -18.61 22.00
C LEU A 18 -5.42 -18.01 22.49
N PRO A 19 -5.81 -18.17 23.77
CA PRO A 19 -7.09 -17.67 24.28
C PRO A 19 -7.22 -16.16 24.05
N GLN A 20 -8.29 -15.75 23.37
CA GLN A 20 -8.57 -14.33 23.15
C GLN A 20 -8.82 -13.68 24.52
N GLY A 21 -7.92 -12.77 24.92
CA GLY A 21 -8.03 -12.01 26.17
C GLY A 21 -7.05 -12.38 27.29
N SER A 22 -6.25 -13.45 27.15
CA SER A 22 -5.24 -13.79 28.17
C SER A 22 -3.93 -13.00 28.04
N VAL A 23 -3.57 -12.60 26.82
CA VAL A 23 -2.36 -11.82 26.51
C VAL A 23 -2.75 -10.72 25.54
N THR A 24 -2.59 -9.45 25.91
CA THR A 24 -2.83 -8.34 24.99
C THR A 24 -1.65 -8.18 24.01
N LEU A 25 -1.87 -7.50 22.89
CA LEU A 25 -0.80 -7.23 21.93
C LEU A 25 0.35 -6.41 22.57
N ASP A 26 0.04 -5.52 23.52
CA ASP A 26 1.05 -4.73 24.25
C ASP A 26 1.86 -5.61 25.22
N ASP A 27 1.22 -6.55 25.92
CA ASP A 27 1.93 -7.52 26.75
C ASP A 27 2.84 -8.42 25.92
N PHE A 28 2.35 -8.82 24.74
CA PHE A 28 3.12 -9.62 23.80
C PHE A 28 4.32 -8.84 23.26
N SER A 29 4.17 -7.57 22.85
CA SER A 29 5.27 -6.75 22.33
C SER A 29 6.36 -6.47 23.37
N ARG A 30 5.99 -6.36 24.66
CA ARG A 30 6.95 -6.20 25.78
C ARG A 30 7.81 -7.45 25.99
N ILE A 31 7.21 -8.63 25.86
CA ILE A 31 7.88 -9.93 25.98
C ILE A 31 8.69 -10.23 24.71
N TYR A 32 8.16 -9.83 23.55
CA TYR A 32 8.75 -10.02 22.24
C TYR A 32 9.80 -8.94 21.93
N ARG A 33 10.94 -8.98 22.63
CA ARG A 33 12.08 -8.11 22.30
C ARG A 33 12.70 -8.53 20.98
N HIS A 34 12.80 -7.58 20.04
CA HIS A 34 13.47 -7.79 18.75
C HIS A 34 14.91 -8.31 18.95
N GLY A 35 15.21 -9.46 18.36
CA GLY A 35 16.51 -10.15 18.40
C GLY A 35 16.75 -11.05 19.62
N GLY A 36 15.72 -11.35 20.43
CA GLY A 36 15.86 -12.20 21.62
C GLY A 36 15.72 -13.71 21.36
N PRO A 37 16.32 -14.58 22.18
CA PRO A 37 16.18 -16.05 22.05
C PRO A 37 14.73 -16.53 22.20
N LEU A 38 13.90 -15.78 22.92
CA LEU A 38 12.46 -16.07 23.04
C LEU A 38 11.72 -15.82 21.72
N GLN A 39 12.15 -14.83 20.93
CA GLN A 39 11.57 -14.58 19.61
C GLN A 39 11.84 -15.79 18.69
N ASP A 40 13.07 -16.30 18.68
CA ASP A 40 13.43 -17.46 17.86
C ASP A 40 12.66 -18.71 18.28
N ALA A 41 12.48 -18.93 19.59
CA ALA A 41 11.68 -20.02 20.11
C ALA A 41 10.20 -19.91 19.70
N ILE A 42 9.60 -18.72 19.83
CA ILE A 42 8.21 -18.49 19.42
C ILE A 42 8.03 -18.66 17.91
N LEU A 43 8.98 -18.14 17.11
CA LEU A 43 8.97 -18.30 15.66
C LEU A 43 9.04 -19.78 15.27
N PHE A 44 10.00 -20.51 15.84
CA PHE A 44 10.18 -21.94 15.62
C PHE A 44 8.92 -22.74 15.99
N ILE A 45 8.31 -22.44 17.14
CA ILE A 45 7.08 -23.06 17.61
C ILE A 45 5.93 -22.77 16.63
N SER A 46 5.76 -21.51 16.21
CA SER A 46 4.70 -21.12 15.28
C SER A 46 4.82 -21.82 13.92
N GLU A 47 6.03 -21.94 13.38
CA GLU A 47 6.29 -22.69 12.15
C GLU A 47 6.03 -24.19 12.33
N HIS A 48 6.44 -24.78 13.45
CA HIS A 48 6.21 -26.18 13.75
C HIS A 48 4.71 -26.51 13.88
N PHE A 49 3.94 -25.68 14.59
CA PHE A 49 2.50 -25.89 14.73
C PHE A 49 1.78 -25.71 13.39
N ARG A 50 2.17 -24.72 12.59
CA ARG A 50 1.65 -24.57 11.22
C ARG A 50 1.96 -25.80 10.36
N GLY A 51 3.19 -26.31 10.43
CA GLY A 51 3.59 -27.54 9.73
C GLY A 51 2.77 -28.75 10.18
N ARG A 52 2.58 -28.94 11.50
CA ARG A 52 1.75 -30.01 12.05
C ARG A 52 0.28 -29.88 11.65
N GLY A 53 -0.26 -28.67 11.64
CA GLY A 53 -1.61 -28.38 11.15
C GLY A 53 -1.79 -28.80 9.70
N GLY A 54 -0.85 -28.43 8.82
CA GLY A 54 -0.85 -28.87 7.42
C GLY A 54 -0.75 -30.39 7.25
N VAL A 55 0.08 -31.06 8.06
CA VAL A 55 0.17 -32.54 8.05
C VAL A 55 -1.13 -33.18 8.56
N HIS A 56 -1.75 -32.60 9.60
CA HIS A 56 -3.03 -33.09 10.12
C HIS A 56 -4.14 -32.93 9.08
N GLU A 57 -4.22 -31.78 8.41
CA GLU A 57 -5.17 -31.54 7.33
C GLU A 57 -4.97 -32.52 6.16
N ALA A 58 -3.72 -32.74 5.74
CA ALA A 58 -3.39 -33.73 4.72
C ALA A 58 -3.77 -35.17 5.15
N ARG A 59 -3.52 -35.54 6.42
CA ARG A 59 -3.93 -36.84 6.98
C ARG A 59 -5.44 -36.97 7.08
N SER A 60 -6.14 -35.92 7.50
CA SER A 60 -7.61 -35.91 7.55
C SER A 60 -8.20 -36.05 6.15
N GLY A 61 -7.63 -35.35 5.15
CA GLY A 61 -8.01 -35.52 3.75
C GLY A 61 -7.76 -36.94 3.23
N LEU A 62 -6.63 -37.56 3.59
CA LEU A 62 -6.36 -38.97 3.27
C LEU A 62 -7.32 -39.93 3.98
N LEU A 63 -7.63 -39.68 5.25
CA LEU A 63 -8.55 -40.50 6.05
C LEU A 63 -9.97 -40.44 5.50
N CYS A 64 -10.49 -39.25 5.20
CA CYS A 64 -11.79 -39.11 4.52
C CYS A 64 -11.77 -39.76 3.12
N ALA A 65 -10.64 -39.71 2.41
CA ALA A 65 -10.49 -40.42 1.14
C ALA A 65 -10.46 -41.96 1.32
N SER A 66 -9.91 -42.48 2.41
CA SER A 66 -9.89 -43.93 2.71
C SER A 66 -11.18 -44.46 3.31
N GLU A 67 -11.90 -43.70 4.14
CA GLU A 67 -13.22 -44.08 4.67
C GLU A 67 -14.23 -44.23 3.53
N SER A 68 -14.13 -43.38 2.50
CA SER A 68 -14.92 -43.55 1.26
C SER A 68 -14.62 -44.83 0.47
N ARG A 69 -13.50 -45.51 0.75
CA ARG A 69 -13.13 -46.79 0.13
C ARG A 69 -13.58 -47.99 0.95
N ASP A 70 -13.56 -47.94 2.28
CA ASP A 70 -13.88 -49.09 3.12
C ASP A 70 -15.39 -49.41 3.19
N GLU A 71 -16.28 -48.41 3.04
CA GLU A 71 -17.72 -48.68 2.91
C GLU A 71 -18.13 -49.30 1.55
N SER A 72 -17.19 -49.43 0.61
CA SER A 72 -17.47 -49.95 -0.74
C SER A 72 -17.18 -51.45 -0.92
N GLN A 73 -16.62 -52.14 0.07
CA GLN A 73 -16.13 -53.52 -0.11
C GLN A 73 -17.11 -54.66 0.21
N ILE A 74 -18.33 -54.41 0.72
CA ILE A 74 -19.20 -55.53 1.16
C ILE A 74 -20.51 -55.69 0.36
N ASN A 75 -20.84 -54.84 -0.62
CA ASN A 75 -22.04 -55.05 -1.46
C ASN A 75 -21.71 -55.24 -2.95
N PRO A 76 -21.60 -56.48 -3.46
CA PRO A 76 -21.27 -56.80 -4.85
C PRO A 76 -22.39 -56.49 -5.87
N ALA A 77 -23.47 -55.82 -5.47
CA ALA A 77 -24.60 -55.44 -6.35
C ALA A 77 -24.73 -53.93 -6.59
N ARG A 78 -23.68 -53.13 -6.38
CA ARG A 78 -23.71 -51.71 -6.77
C ARG A 78 -23.48 -51.56 -8.27
N LEU A 79 -24.59 -51.39 -9.01
CA LEU A 79 -24.61 -51.01 -10.41
C LEU A 79 -23.59 -49.87 -10.69
N PRO A 80 -22.84 -49.93 -11.81
CA PRO A 80 -21.87 -48.90 -12.21
C PRO A 80 -22.39 -47.46 -12.14
N GLY A 81 -23.70 -47.27 -12.33
CA GLY A 81 -24.37 -45.97 -12.22
C GLY A 81 -24.22 -45.30 -10.84
N ASN A 82 -24.17 -46.07 -9.76
CA ASN A 82 -24.04 -45.52 -8.40
C ASN A 82 -22.62 -45.02 -8.09
N ILE A 83 -21.59 -45.60 -8.72
CA ILE A 83 -20.21 -45.12 -8.59
C ILE A 83 -20.02 -43.83 -9.39
N ALA A 84 -20.63 -43.77 -10.59
CA ALA A 84 -20.61 -42.56 -11.41
C ALA A 84 -21.35 -41.40 -10.72
N SER A 85 -22.52 -41.66 -10.11
CA SER A 85 -23.26 -40.62 -9.39
C SER A 85 -22.51 -40.12 -8.14
N LEU A 86 -21.83 -41.01 -7.39
CA LEU A 86 -21.00 -40.61 -6.25
C LEU A 86 -19.79 -39.76 -6.68
N ARG A 87 -19.14 -40.10 -7.80
CA ARG A 87 -18.04 -39.29 -8.35
C ARG A 87 -18.53 -37.93 -8.85
N LEU A 88 -19.71 -37.90 -9.48
CA LEU A 88 -20.32 -36.66 -9.95
C LEU A 88 -20.69 -35.75 -8.78
N THR A 89 -21.27 -36.29 -7.70
CA THR A 89 -21.61 -35.48 -6.52
C THR A 89 -20.36 -34.98 -5.79
N LYS A 90 -19.30 -35.79 -5.70
CA LYS A 90 -18.01 -35.34 -5.18
C LYS A 90 -17.42 -34.23 -6.04
N SER A 91 -17.34 -34.44 -7.36
CA SER A 91 -16.82 -33.42 -8.29
C SER A 91 -17.64 -32.13 -8.25
N LYS A 92 -18.96 -32.23 -8.05
CA LYS A 92 -19.84 -31.06 -7.90
C LYS A 92 -19.53 -30.29 -6.61
N LYS A 93 -19.33 -30.99 -5.49
CA LYS A 93 -18.92 -30.38 -4.21
C LYS A 93 -17.54 -29.72 -4.31
N ASP A 94 -16.59 -30.39 -4.97
CA ASP A 94 -15.25 -29.85 -5.17
C ASP A 94 -15.31 -28.58 -6.04
N ALA A 95 -16.10 -28.60 -7.13
CA ALA A 95 -16.31 -27.41 -7.98
C ALA A 95 -16.97 -26.25 -7.22
N GLU A 96 -17.95 -26.53 -6.37
CA GLU A 96 -18.60 -25.53 -5.51
C GLU A 96 -17.59 -24.95 -4.50
N MET A 97 -16.77 -25.78 -3.88
CA MET A 97 -15.70 -25.35 -2.98
C MET A 97 -14.70 -24.44 -3.70
N TYR A 98 -14.21 -24.81 -4.88
CA TYR A 98 -13.30 -23.98 -5.67
C TYR A 98 -13.95 -22.68 -6.13
N SER A 99 -15.22 -22.70 -6.51
CA SER A 99 -15.99 -21.50 -6.85
C SER A 99 -16.09 -20.54 -5.66
N ASN A 100 -16.35 -21.05 -4.46
CA ASN A 100 -16.40 -20.24 -3.24
C ASN A 100 -15.02 -19.66 -2.88
N VAL A 101 -13.94 -20.44 -3.00
CA VAL A 101 -12.57 -19.97 -2.79
C VAL A 101 -12.21 -18.88 -3.80
N LEU A 102 -12.56 -19.06 -5.08
CA LEU A 102 -12.33 -18.06 -6.11
C LEU A 102 -13.12 -16.78 -5.84
N HIS A 103 -14.39 -16.89 -5.46
CA HIS A 103 -15.23 -15.74 -5.11
C HIS A 103 -14.66 -14.96 -3.92
N ASN A 104 -14.19 -15.65 -2.89
CA ASN A 104 -13.53 -15.03 -1.74
C ASN A 104 -12.22 -14.32 -2.13
N LYS A 105 -11.43 -14.91 -3.03
CA LYS A 105 -10.21 -14.27 -3.55
C LYS A 105 -10.51 -13.03 -4.39
N ILE A 106 -11.55 -13.07 -5.23
CA ILE A 106 -12.02 -11.91 -6.01
C ILE A 106 -12.45 -10.79 -5.07
N LYS A 107 -13.26 -11.10 -4.05
CA LYS A 107 -13.72 -10.12 -3.05
C LYS A 107 -12.56 -9.51 -2.26
N ALA A 108 -11.56 -10.31 -1.89
CA ALA A 108 -10.36 -9.80 -1.24
C ALA A 108 -9.55 -8.87 -2.17
N ALA A 109 -9.42 -9.23 -3.45
CA ALA A 109 -8.78 -8.38 -4.46
C ALA A 109 -9.52 -7.04 -4.64
N GLU A 110 -10.85 -7.07 -4.74
CA GLU A 110 -11.68 -5.85 -4.81
C GLU A 110 -11.48 -4.93 -3.60
N GLU A 111 -11.37 -5.49 -2.40
CA GLU A 111 -11.13 -4.71 -1.19
C GLU A 111 -9.73 -4.07 -1.19
N THR A 112 -8.70 -4.81 -1.60
CA THR A 112 -7.35 -4.23 -1.77
C THR A 112 -7.32 -3.15 -2.84
N GLN A 113 -8.09 -3.29 -3.94
CA GLN A 113 -8.20 -2.26 -4.97
C GLN A 113 -8.86 -0.98 -4.43
N LYS A 114 -9.88 -1.09 -3.57
CA LYS A 114 -10.48 0.07 -2.90
C LYS A 114 -9.47 0.79 -2.01
N GLN A 115 -8.68 0.04 -1.24
CA GLN A 115 -7.62 0.62 -0.40
C GLN A 115 -6.57 1.36 -1.24
N ILE A 116 -6.14 0.78 -2.36
CA ILE A 116 -5.23 1.44 -3.31
C ILE A 116 -5.83 2.75 -3.83
N ASN A 117 -7.12 2.76 -4.18
CA ASN A 117 -7.79 3.96 -4.68
C ASN A 117 -7.89 5.06 -3.61
N ILE A 118 -8.13 4.69 -2.34
CA ILE A 118 -8.14 5.63 -1.19
C ILE A 118 -6.74 6.21 -0.97
N LEU A 119 -5.70 5.38 -0.97
CA LEU A 119 -4.33 5.86 -0.80
C LEU A 119 -3.89 6.76 -1.97
N LYS A 120 -4.33 6.44 -3.20
CA LYS A 120 -4.07 7.27 -4.38
C LYS A 120 -4.74 8.64 -4.26
N SER A 121 -5.99 8.71 -3.79
CA SER A 121 -6.68 9.99 -3.59
C SER A 121 -6.03 10.82 -2.47
N GLN A 122 -5.60 10.20 -1.38
CA GLN A 122 -4.85 10.85 -0.30
C GLN A 122 -3.51 11.40 -0.81
N LEU A 123 -2.75 10.63 -1.59
CA LEU A 123 -1.48 11.09 -2.17
C LEU A 123 -1.69 12.28 -3.12
N THR A 124 -2.76 12.28 -3.92
CA THR A 124 -3.08 13.43 -4.78
C THR A 124 -3.44 14.67 -3.97
N ALA A 125 -4.20 14.52 -2.87
CA ALA A 125 -4.54 15.62 -1.98
C ALA A 125 -3.28 16.18 -1.30
N GLN A 126 -2.37 15.32 -0.84
CA GLN A 126 -1.09 15.72 -0.26
C GLN A 126 -0.24 16.52 -1.26
N ARG A 127 -0.12 16.04 -2.51
CA ARG A 127 0.59 16.77 -3.57
C ARG A 127 -0.01 18.15 -3.86
N GLN A 128 -1.34 18.29 -3.77
CA GLN A 128 -2.00 19.59 -3.92
C GLN A 128 -1.69 20.54 -2.77
N VAL A 129 -1.66 20.03 -1.53
CA VAL A 129 -1.26 20.81 -0.34
C VAL A 129 0.20 21.26 -0.46
N ASP A 130 1.11 20.37 -0.85
CA ASP A 130 2.53 20.70 -1.03
C ASP A 130 2.74 21.77 -2.12
N LEU A 131 2.00 21.66 -3.23
CA LEU A 131 2.01 22.68 -4.28
C LEU A 131 1.51 24.03 -3.76
N LEU A 132 0.42 24.05 -2.98
CA LEU A 132 -0.13 25.28 -2.41
C LEU A 132 0.85 25.92 -1.40
N LEU A 133 1.49 25.11 -0.54
CA LEU A 133 2.54 25.57 0.38
C LEU A 133 3.71 26.18 -0.40
N GLY A 134 4.18 25.53 -1.46
CA GLY A 134 5.24 26.08 -2.32
C GLY A 134 4.87 27.41 -2.98
N ILE A 135 3.62 27.58 -3.41
CA ILE A 135 3.12 28.86 -3.93
C ILE A 135 3.07 29.93 -2.83
N LEU A 136 2.62 29.58 -1.62
CA LEU A 136 2.55 30.49 -0.48
C LEU A 136 3.95 30.93 -0.03
N GLU A 137 4.92 30.01 0.05
CA GLU A 137 6.31 30.33 0.34
C GLU A 137 6.92 31.27 -0.71
N LYS A 138 6.63 31.04 -1.99
CA LYS A 138 7.10 31.92 -3.07
C LYS A 138 6.49 33.32 -2.94
N LYS A 139 5.19 33.42 -2.63
CA LYS A 139 4.53 34.72 -2.39
C LYS A 139 5.08 35.42 -1.16
N GLU A 140 5.42 34.68 -0.11
CA GLU A 140 6.02 35.26 1.09
C GLU A 140 7.42 35.83 0.81
N LYS A 141 8.26 35.08 0.09
CA LYS A 141 9.57 35.58 -0.36
C LYS A 141 9.45 36.87 -1.19
N GLU A 142 8.43 36.96 -2.04
CA GLU A 142 8.17 38.16 -2.83
C GLU A 142 7.71 39.34 -1.96
N ARG A 143 6.86 39.10 -0.95
CA ARG A 143 6.48 40.13 0.03
C ARG A 143 7.69 40.67 0.80
N ILE A 144 8.57 39.78 1.24
CA ILE A 144 9.81 40.16 1.94
C ILE A 144 10.68 41.05 1.03
N ARG A 145 10.87 40.67 -0.25
CA ARG A 145 11.61 41.50 -1.22
C ARG A 145 10.98 42.88 -1.44
N GLN A 146 9.66 42.94 -1.60
CA GLN A 146 8.94 44.22 -1.74
C GLN A 146 9.10 45.09 -0.50
N PHE A 147 9.08 44.49 0.69
CA PHE A 147 9.31 45.20 1.94
C PHE A 147 10.75 45.75 2.02
N GLU A 148 11.75 44.97 1.63
CA GLU A 148 13.15 45.43 1.52
C GLU A 148 13.29 46.59 0.52
N ASP A 149 12.61 46.54 -0.62
CA ASP A 149 12.62 47.61 -1.62
C ASP A 149 11.96 48.89 -1.10
N ILE A 150 10.83 48.78 -0.37
CA ILE A 150 10.18 49.90 0.31
C ILE A 150 11.12 50.51 1.35
N CYS A 151 11.77 49.68 2.18
CA CYS A 151 12.77 50.15 3.15
C CYS A 151 13.92 50.89 2.46
N ARG A 152 14.44 50.37 1.34
CA ARG A 152 15.47 51.04 0.54
C ARG A 152 14.99 52.39 0.00
N LEU A 153 13.76 52.47 -0.50
CA LEU A 153 13.16 53.73 -0.98
C LEU A 153 12.98 54.75 0.15
N LEU A 154 12.51 54.32 1.33
CA LEU A 154 12.37 55.19 2.50
C LEU A 154 13.73 55.76 2.96
N ILE A 155 14.79 54.94 2.93
CA ILE A 155 16.16 55.40 3.22
C ILE A 155 16.63 56.42 2.17
N GLN A 156 16.37 56.18 0.88
CA GLN A 156 16.71 57.14 -0.18
C GLN A 156 15.94 58.44 -0.04
N LEU A 157 14.65 58.38 0.31
CA LEU A 157 13.81 59.55 0.51
C LEU A 157 14.29 60.35 1.73
N LYS A 158 14.60 59.68 2.85
CA LYS A 158 15.23 60.28 4.04
C LYS A 158 16.53 61.01 3.69
N ARG A 159 17.32 60.49 2.75
CA ARG A 159 18.56 61.15 2.27
C ARG A 159 18.31 62.33 1.33
N LYS A 160 17.22 62.32 0.56
CA LYS A 160 16.90 63.34 -0.45
C LYS A 160 16.05 64.49 0.07
N VAL A 161 15.30 64.29 1.15
CA VAL A 161 14.53 65.37 1.80
C VAL A 161 15.55 66.36 2.38
N PRO A 162 15.62 67.62 1.89
CA PRO A 162 16.49 68.63 2.46
C PRO A 162 16.18 68.79 3.94
N GLN A 163 17.23 68.87 4.78
CA GLN A 163 17.11 69.05 6.22
C GLN A 163 16.54 70.43 6.57
N ASP A 164 15.28 70.68 6.26
CA ASP A 164 14.52 71.69 7.00
C ASP A 164 14.33 71.12 8.40
N GLN A 165 15.16 71.57 9.34
CA GLN A 165 15.18 71.11 10.75
C GLN A 165 13.77 71.06 11.38
N SER A 166 12.83 71.89 10.92
CA SER A 166 11.46 71.94 11.43
C SER A 166 10.57 70.75 10.99
N ALA A 167 10.86 70.13 9.84
CA ALA A 167 10.15 68.95 9.35
C ALA A 167 10.71 67.65 9.95
N ILE A 168 12.02 67.63 10.25
CA ILE A 168 12.69 66.49 10.89
C ILE A 168 12.18 66.29 12.31
N SER A 169 12.02 67.35 13.11
CA SER A 169 11.45 67.23 14.47
C SER A 169 10.03 66.63 14.49
N LYS A 170 9.20 66.92 13.47
CA LYS A 170 7.86 66.32 13.36
C LYS A 170 7.89 64.84 12.95
N LEU A 171 8.85 64.44 12.13
CA LEU A 171 9.02 63.04 11.74
C LEU A 171 9.60 62.21 12.89
N GLU A 172 10.46 62.81 13.71
CA GLU A 172 11.04 62.21 14.91
C GLU A 172 9.97 61.97 16.00
N GLU A 173 9.00 62.87 16.14
CA GLU A 173 7.79 62.63 16.95
C GLU A 173 6.98 61.42 16.45
N VAL A 174 6.82 61.26 15.13
CA VAL A 174 6.09 60.11 14.56
C VAL A 174 6.86 58.80 14.75
N ILE A 175 8.18 58.81 14.62
CA ILE A 175 9.04 57.63 14.86
C ILE A 175 9.04 57.27 16.35
N GLN A 176 9.07 58.25 17.26
CA GLN A 176 8.92 58.01 18.70
C GLN A 176 7.54 57.44 19.03
N LEU A 177 6.48 57.87 18.34
CA LEU A 177 5.14 57.29 18.46
C LEU A 177 5.09 55.83 17.99
N ILE A 178 5.79 55.49 16.90
CA ILE A 178 5.88 54.11 16.41
C ILE A 178 6.70 53.24 17.37
N GLN A 179 7.78 53.76 17.94
CA GLN A 179 8.59 53.05 18.94
C GLN A 179 7.86 52.87 20.29
N LEU A 180 7.01 53.82 20.69
CA LEU A 180 6.11 53.70 21.83
C LEU A 180 5.03 52.62 21.63
N PHE A 181 4.73 52.24 20.38
CA PHE A 181 3.80 51.16 20.07
C PHE A 181 4.47 49.76 20.04
N GLU A 182 5.80 49.66 20.01
CA GLU A 182 6.49 48.37 19.81
C GLU A 182 7.16 47.77 21.05
N CYS A 183 7.35 48.47 22.18
CA CYS A 183 8.03 47.85 23.33
C CYS A 183 7.61 48.40 24.69
N GLU A 184 6.67 47.71 25.34
CA GLU A 184 6.62 47.54 26.80
C GLU A 184 6.35 46.05 27.06
N PRO A 185 7.39 45.21 27.30
CA PRO A 185 7.19 43.83 27.72
C PRO A 185 6.73 43.83 29.18
N SER A 186 5.42 43.93 29.40
CA SER A 186 4.84 43.88 30.74
C SER A 186 4.98 42.47 31.35
N PRO A 187 5.48 42.34 32.60
CA PRO A 187 5.64 41.06 33.26
C PRO A 187 4.32 40.62 33.91
N SER A 188 3.96 39.36 33.65
CA SER A 188 3.11 38.49 34.49
C SER A 188 1.69 38.95 34.86
N GLY A 189 0.66 38.29 34.30
CA GLY A 189 -0.67 38.22 34.91
C GLY A 189 -1.77 37.72 33.96
N PRO A 190 -2.60 36.72 34.36
CA PRO A 190 -3.56 36.09 33.47
C PRO A 190 -4.93 36.80 33.48
N ASN A 191 -5.60 36.68 32.32
CA ASN A 191 -7.01 36.93 32.05
C ASN A 191 -7.41 38.30 31.46
N SER A 192 -8.32 38.17 30.49
CA SER A 192 -9.14 39.19 29.80
C SER A 192 -8.48 40.01 28.69
N ASN A 193 -8.68 39.49 27.46
CA ASN A 193 -9.32 40.19 26.34
C ASN A 193 -9.08 41.70 26.24
N LEU A 194 -8.29 42.13 25.25
CA LEU A 194 -8.70 43.19 24.33
C LEU A 194 -7.92 43.15 23.00
N ASN A 195 -8.69 43.37 21.94
CA ASN A 195 -8.36 43.23 20.53
C ASN A 195 -7.32 44.25 20.05
N LEU A 196 -6.11 43.80 19.70
CA LEU A 196 -5.36 44.42 18.61
C LEU A 196 -5.73 43.73 17.30
N LYS A 197 -6.38 44.49 16.41
CA LYS A 197 -6.75 44.08 15.05
C LYS A 197 -5.48 43.80 14.24
N LYS A 198 -4.99 42.56 14.32
CA LYS A 198 -4.29 41.92 13.18
C LYS A 198 -5.16 42.10 11.93
N PRO A 199 -4.58 42.25 10.73
CA PRO A 199 -5.36 42.36 9.50
C PRO A 199 -6.33 41.18 9.44
N ARG A 200 -7.63 41.46 9.60
CA ARG A 200 -8.69 40.45 9.81
C ARG A 200 -8.62 39.31 8.79
N GLN A 201 -8.15 39.58 7.58
CA GLN A 201 -8.03 38.60 6.51
C GLN A 201 -7.11 37.41 6.81
N THR A 202 -5.98 37.57 7.50
CA THR A 202 -5.10 36.41 7.81
C THR A 202 -5.62 35.60 8.99
N GLN A 203 -6.26 36.23 9.96
CA GLN A 203 -6.86 35.52 11.09
C GLN A 203 -8.16 34.82 10.68
N ASP A 204 -8.98 35.44 9.82
CA ASP A 204 -10.16 34.82 9.24
C ASP A 204 -9.77 33.68 8.30
N ALA A 205 -8.69 33.82 7.49
CA ALA A 205 -8.19 32.72 6.67
C ALA A 205 -7.69 31.55 7.51
N LEU A 206 -6.96 31.80 8.60
CA LEU A 206 -6.52 30.74 9.52
C LEU A 206 -7.69 30.11 10.28
N LEU A 207 -8.71 30.89 10.66
CA LEU A 207 -9.95 30.38 11.26
C LEU A 207 -10.74 29.51 10.30
N VAL A 208 -10.87 29.92 9.04
CA VAL A 208 -11.52 29.15 7.97
C VAL A 208 -10.75 27.87 7.68
N LEU A 209 -9.41 27.92 7.62
CA LEU A 209 -8.57 26.75 7.42
C LEU A 209 -8.71 25.77 8.59
N ASN A 210 -8.70 26.28 9.82
CA ASN A 210 -8.83 25.45 11.03
C ASN A 210 -10.24 24.85 11.14
N ALA A 211 -11.29 25.62 10.82
CA ALA A 211 -12.66 25.12 10.73
C ALA A 211 -12.81 24.02 9.66
N TYR A 212 -12.13 24.19 8.52
CA TYR A 212 -12.10 23.18 7.46
C TYR A 212 -11.41 21.88 7.90
N HIS A 213 -10.26 21.98 8.58
CA HIS A 213 -9.57 20.81 9.14
C HIS A 213 -10.41 20.08 10.19
N VAL A 214 -11.09 20.80 11.09
CA VAL A 214 -12.02 20.22 12.07
C VAL A 214 -13.21 19.53 11.38
N CYS A 215 -13.74 20.13 10.31
CA CYS A 215 -14.84 19.54 9.54
C CYS A 215 -14.41 18.25 8.84
N LEU A 216 -13.23 18.24 8.20
CA LEU A 216 -12.64 17.03 7.59
C LEU A 216 -12.38 15.94 8.64
N ALA A 217 -11.87 16.29 9.81
CA ALA A 217 -11.63 15.33 10.90
C ALA A 217 -12.94 14.69 11.39
N ARG A 218 -14.03 15.47 11.50
CA ARG A 218 -15.36 14.93 11.86
C ARG A 218 -15.92 14.02 10.77
N LEU A 219 -15.81 14.39 9.50
CA LEU A 219 -16.27 13.56 8.38
C LEU A 219 -15.48 12.24 8.31
N ALA A 220 -14.17 12.28 8.55
CA ALA A 220 -13.34 11.09 8.65
C ALA A 220 -13.80 10.17 9.80
N ALA A 221 -14.06 10.73 10.99
CA ALA A 221 -14.55 9.96 12.14
C ALA A 221 -15.98 9.41 11.96
N GLN A 222 -16.85 10.12 11.23
CA GLN A 222 -18.19 9.61 10.90
C GLN A 222 -18.14 8.46 9.88
N SER A 223 -17.17 8.50 8.94
CA SER A 223 -16.98 7.44 7.95
C SER A 223 -16.54 6.11 8.59
N THR A 224 -15.74 6.16 9.66
CA THR A 224 -15.30 4.95 10.37
C THR A 224 -16.43 4.36 11.22
N GLN A 225 -17.25 5.18 11.87
CA GLN A 225 -18.43 4.73 12.63
C GLN A 225 -19.51 4.06 11.77
N THR A 226 -19.73 4.53 10.53
CA THR A 226 -20.71 3.93 9.62
C THR A 226 -20.27 2.55 9.11
N ILE A 227 -18.96 2.31 9.00
CA ILE A 227 -18.41 1.01 8.60
C ILE A 227 -18.52 -0.02 9.74
N GLU A 228 -18.36 0.40 11.00
CA GLU A 228 -18.49 -0.50 12.15
C GLU A 228 -19.95 -0.87 12.46
N THR A 229 -20.88 0.09 12.34
CA THR A 229 -22.31 -0.17 12.56
C THR A 229 -22.93 -1.06 11.47
N ALA A 230 -22.43 -1.00 10.23
CA ALA A 230 -22.85 -1.89 9.14
C ALA A 230 -22.31 -3.34 9.28
N LYS A 231 -21.22 -3.55 10.04
CA LYS A 231 -20.71 -4.90 10.34
C LYS A 231 -21.53 -5.60 11.44
N ASN A 232 -21.97 -4.85 12.45
CA ASN A 232 -22.72 -5.43 13.59
C ASN A 232 -24.18 -5.78 13.27
N THR A 233 -24.78 -5.20 12.22
CA THR A 233 -26.18 -5.49 11.84
C THR A 233 -26.34 -6.71 10.92
N ARG A 234 -25.24 -7.34 10.46
CA ARG A 234 -25.32 -8.47 9.52
C ARG A 234 -25.23 -9.86 10.19
N ASP A 235 -24.87 -9.94 11.46
CA ASP A 235 -24.69 -11.22 12.18
C ASP A 235 -25.88 -11.66 13.05
N THR A 236 -26.96 -10.89 13.15
CA THR A 236 -28.10 -11.21 14.04
C THR A 236 -29.33 -11.79 13.34
N ARG A 237 -29.29 -12.16 12.04
CA ARG A 237 -30.46 -12.72 11.37
C ARG A 237 -30.14 -13.93 10.49
N ALA A 238 -30.15 -15.10 11.13
CA ALA A 238 -30.89 -16.31 10.72
C ALA A 238 -30.12 -17.61 11.05
N ARG A 239 -30.53 -18.29 12.13
CA ARG A 239 -30.57 -19.76 12.13
C ARG A 239 -31.59 -20.29 13.15
N PRO A 240 -32.64 -20.99 12.72
CA PRO A 240 -33.54 -21.67 13.64
C PRO A 240 -32.88 -22.96 14.16
N HIS A 241 -32.96 -23.14 15.48
CA HIS A 241 -32.55 -24.32 16.22
C HIS A 241 -33.43 -25.53 15.87
N PHE A 242 -32.82 -26.65 15.52
CA PHE A 242 -33.41 -27.98 15.71
C PHE A 242 -32.48 -28.81 16.60
N PRO A 243 -33.03 -29.54 17.60
CA PRO A 243 -32.24 -30.41 18.47
C PRO A 243 -32.08 -31.79 17.82
N VAL A 244 -30.88 -32.35 17.87
CA VAL A 244 -30.62 -33.76 17.52
C VAL A 244 -29.94 -34.43 18.71
N PRO A 245 -30.31 -35.68 19.06
CA PRO A 245 -29.98 -36.30 20.33
C PRO A 245 -28.57 -36.89 20.35
N SER A 246 -27.96 -36.83 21.52
CA SER A 246 -26.69 -37.48 21.86
C SER A 246 -26.89 -38.97 22.06
N ASP A 247 -26.31 -39.80 21.20
CA ASP A 247 -26.08 -41.21 21.49
C ASP A 247 -24.58 -41.52 21.60
N THR A 248 -24.27 -42.10 22.74
CA THR A 248 -23.01 -42.65 23.21
C THR A 248 -22.51 -43.79 22.31
N VAL A 249 -21.26 -43.72 21.84
CA VAL A 249 -20.56 -44.89 21.28
C VAL A 249 -19.19 -45.05 21.95
N THR A 250 -19.12 -46.14 22.70
CA THR A 250 -18.01 -46.76 23.41
C THR A 250 -16.81 -47.03 22.50
N THR A 251 -15.66 -46.39 22.77
CA THR A 251 -14.38 -46.71 22.13
C THR A 251 -13.78 -47.97 22.74
N ARG A 252 -13.71 -49.05 21.95
CA ARG A 252 -13.02 -50.31 22.27
C ARG A 252 -11.60 -50.25 21.70
N ASN A 253 -10.62 -50.05 22.57
CA ASN A 253 -9.19 -50.12 22.22
C ASN A 253 -8.78 -51.58 22.01
N ALA A 254 -8.40 -51.93 20.78
CA ALA A 254 -7.74 -53.21 20.47
C ALA A 254 -6.26 -52.96 20.15
N ALA A 255 -5.40 -53.60 20.93
CA ALA A 255 -3.95 -53.57 20.84
C ALA A 255 -3.42 -54.01 19.47
N ARG A 256 -2.53 -53.21 18.87
CA ARG A 256 -1.68 -53.64 17.74
C ARG A 256 -0.25 -53.87 18.22
N LYS A 257 0.25 -55.06 17.87
CA LYS A 257 1.61 -55.57 18.09
C LYS A 257 2.66 -54.74 17.33
N PRO A 258 3.88 -54.59 17.87
CA PRO A 258 5.00 -53.97 17.16
C PRO A 258 5.65 -54.96 16.17
N CYS A 259 5.89 -54.49 14.94
CA CYS A 259 6.71 -55.19 13.95
C CYS A 259 8.18 -54.78 14.05
N VAL A 260 9.05 -55.79 13.89
CA VAL A 260 10.52 -55.79 13.97
C VAL A 260 11.14 -55.03 12.77
N PRO A 261 12.22 -54.25 12.95
CA PRO A 261 12.96 -53.68 11.84
C PRO A 261 13.98 -54.70 11.30
N VAL A 262 13.92 -54.98 10.00
CA VAL A 262 14.98 -55.70 9.28
C VAL A 262 15.91 -54.66 8.67
N THR A 263 17.14 -54.63 9.17
CA THR A 263 18.27 -53.91 8.58
C THR A 263 18.82 -54.72 7.42
N SER A 264 18.94 -54.10 6.24
CA SER A 264 19.68 -54.65 5.12
C SER A 264 20.42 -53.51 4.43
N ASN A 265 21.72 -53.46 4.71
CA ASN A 265 22.70 -52.68 3.97
C ASN A 265 22.95 -53.43 2.66
N ASN A 266 22.71 -52.80 1.50
CA ASN A 266 23.39 -53.11 0.24
C ASN A 266 23.19 -51.96 -0.77
N ALA A 267 24.22 -51.77 -1.58
CA ALA A 267 24.57 -50.59 -2.34
C ALA A 267 23.53 -50.10 -3.37
N ASP A 268 23.61 -48.78 -3.63
CA ASP A 268 22.83 -47.98 -4.57
C ASP A 268 22.76 -48.56 -5.98
N VAL A 269 21.72 -49.34 -6.22
CA VAL A 269 21.10 -49.45 -7.54
C VAL A 269 19.82 -48.64 -7.45
N VAL A 270 19.72 -47.54 -8.21
CA VAL A 270 18.48 -46.75 -8.34
C VAL A 270 17.47 -47.62 -9.09
N VAL A 271 16.83 -48.52 -8.35
CA VAL A 271 15.72 -49.34 -8.84
C VAL A 271 14.55 -48.38 -9.02
N THR A 272 14.25 -48.03 -10.27
CA THR A 272 13.01 -47.31 -10.58
C THR A 272 11.84 -48.12 -9.99
N PRO A 273 10.84 -47.47 -9.36
CA PRO A 273 9.76 -48.17 -8.66
C PRO A 273 9.01 -49.20 -9.51
N SER A 274 9.09 -49.09 -10.85
CA SER A 274 8.59 -50.08 -11.80
C SER A 274 9.31 -51.43 -11.76
N ALA A 275 10.65 -51.44 -11.62
CA ALA A 275 11.43 -52.67 -11.62
C ALA A 275 11.23 -53.48 -10.33
N SER A 276 11.07 -52.81 -9.19
CA SER A 276 10.76 -53.47 -7.91
C SER A 276 9.39 -54.15 -7.93
N ALA A 277 8.37 -53.46 -8.48
CA ALA A 277 7.03 -54.02 -8.61
C ALA A 277 6.98 -55.20 -9.59
N GLU A 278 7.77 -55.15 -10.67
CA GLU A 278 7.90 -56.26 -11.62
C GLU A 278 8.50 -57.51 -10.95
N VAL A 279 9.58 -57.36 -10.19
CA VAL A 279 10.21 -58.48 -9.47
C VAL A 279 9.24 -59.09 -8.47
N GLN A 280 8.47 -58.28 -7.74
CA GLN A 280 7.46 -58.76 -6.80
C GLN A 280 6.31 -59.50 -7.50
N LEU A 281 5.85 -59.02 -8.66
CA LEU A 281 4.79 -59.67 -9.42
C LEU A 281 5.27 -61.01 -10.01
N ARG A 282 6.49 -61.06 -10.55
CA ARG A 282 7.10 -62.31 -11.03
C ARG A 282 7.26 -63.33 -9.90
N ALA A 283 7.71 -62.91 -8.72
CA ALA A 283 7.82 -63.77 -7.55
C ALA A 283 6.46 -64.33 -7.09
N LEU A 284 5.40 -63.52 -7.12
CA LEU A 284 4.03 -63.97 -6.82
C LEU A 284 3.51 -64.97 -7.85
N VAL A 285 3.77 -64.75 -9.13
CA VAL A 285 3.39 -65.68 -10.20
C VAL A 285 4.13 -67.01 -10.05
N ALA A 286 5.44 -66.98 -9.82
CA ALA A 286 6.26 -68.16 -9.58
C ALA A 286 5.75 -68.98 -8.39
N ARG A 287 5.45 -68.31 -7.27
CA ARG A 287 4.86 -68.95 -6.07
C ARG A 287 3.50 -69.58 -6.36
N LYS A 288 2.66 -68.95 -7.18
CA LYS A 288 1.32 -69.46 -7.53
C LYS A 288 1.36 -70.62 -8.52
N LEU A 289 2.39 -70.70 -9.35
CA LEU A 289 2.64 -71.82 -10.25
C LEU A 289 3.38 -72.99 -9.56
N GLY A 290 3.78 -72.84 -8.29
CA GLY A 290 4.52 -73.85 -7.54
C GLY A 290 6.00 -73.96 -7.96
N VAL A 291 6.50 -72.99 -8.73
CA VAL A 291 7.89 -72.93 -9.20
C VAL A 291 8.67 -71.98 -8.29
N GLU A 292 8.86 -72.36 -7.04
CA GLU A 292 9.60 -71.54 -6.08
C GLU A 292 11.11 -71.54 -6.42
N GLY A 293 11.69 -70.36 -6.65
CA GLY A 293 13.14 -70.17 -6.80
C GLY A 293 13.65 -69.82 -8.21
N SER A 294 12.82 -69.93 -9.25
CA SER A 294 13.22 -69.58 -10.63
C SER A 294 12.36 -68.47 -11.23
N ASN A 295 12.77 -67.21 -11.04
CA ASN A 295 12.16 -66.05 -11.71
C ASN A 295 12.37 -66.04 -13.24
N LYS A 296 13.15 -67.00 -13.77
CA LYS A 296 13.48 -67.15 -15.19
C LYS A 296 12.76 -68.34 -15.84
N ASP A 297 11.84 -68.99 -15.14
CA ASP A 297 11.06 -70.07 -15.73
C ASP A 297 10.22 -69.52 -16.92
N PRO A 298 10.27 -70.15 -18.11
CA PRO A 298 9.50 -69.71 -19.27
C PRO A 298 7.99 -69.65 -19.01
N GLU A 299 7.47 -70.47 -18.09
CA GLU A 299 6.05 -70.46 -17.76
C GLU A 299 5.65 -69.24 -16.92
N VAL A 300 6.52 -68.82 -15.99
CA VAL A 300 6.34 -67.58 -15.20
C VAL A 300 6.37 -66.35 -16.11
N GLU A 301 7.30 -66.29 -17.07
CA GLU A 301 7.36 -65.20 -18.05
C GLU A 301 6.11 -65.16 -18.94
N ARG A 302 5.63 -66.31 -19.41
CA ARG A 302 4.41 -66.40 -20.23
C ARG A 302 3.19 -65.82 -19.49
N VAL A 303 3.00 -66.19 -18.23
CA VAL A 303 1.87 -65.72 -17.41
C VAL A 303 2.02 -64.24 -17.07
N PHE A 304 3.24 -63.79 -16.74
CA PHE A 304 3.55 -62.39 -16.49
C PHE A 304 3.26 -61.51 -17.72
N GLN A 305 3.67 -61.92 -18.92
CA GLN A 305 3.33 -61.24 -20.17
C GLN A 305 1.83 -61.22 -20.44
N GLY A 306 1.11 -62.28 -20.05
CA GLY A 306 -0.35 -62.33 -20.06
C GLY A 306 -0.97 -61.22 -19.19
N PHE A 307 -0.49 -61.08 -17.95
CA PHE A 307 -0.93 -60.01 -17.06
C PHE A 307 -0.61 -58.61 -17.61
N ILE A 308 0.57 -58.41 -18.21
CA ILE A 308 0.91 -57.15 -18.87
C ILE A 308 -0.04 -56.87 -20.04
N LYS A 309 -0.34 -57.86 -20.88
CA LYS A 309 -1.28 -57.69 -22.01
C LYS A 309 -2.67 -57.30 -21.52
N VAL A 310 -3.19 -57.98 -20.49
CA VAL A 310 -4.50 -57.66 -19.90
C VAL A 310 -4.49 -56.29 -19.23
N ALA A 311 -3.43 -55.96 -18.48
CA ALA A 311 -3.29 -54.66 -17.83
C ALA A 311 -3.20 -53.53 -18.86
N LYS A 312 -2.45 -53.71 -19.95
CA LYS A 312 -2.38 -52.76 -21.07
C LYS A 312 -3.73 -52.62 -21.79
N ALA A 313 -4.44 -53.71 -22.03
CA ALA A 313 -5.78 -53.67 -22.62
C ALA A 313 -6.77 -52.94 -21.70
N ARG A 314 -6.72 -53.21 -20.39
CA ARG A 314 -7.55 -52.55 -19.39
C ARG A 314 -7.21 -51.07 -19.25
N ALA A 315 -5.93 -50.70 -19.26
CA ALA A 315 -5.49 -49.31 -19.25
C ALA A 315 -5.96 -48.58 -20.50
N ARG A 316 -5.83 -49.18 -21.70
CA ARG A 316 -6.39 -48.62 -22.95
C ARG A 316 -7.90 -48.41 -22.85
N ASN A 317 -8.63 -49.36 -22.25
CA ASN A 317 -10.07 -49.24 -22.06
C ASN A 317 -10.48 -48.25 -20.95
N GLN A 318 -9.64 -48.04 -19.92
CA GLN A 318 -9.89 -47.05 -18.86
C GLN A 318 -9.48 -45.63 -19.24
N VAL A 319 -8.50 -45.48 -20.15
CA VAL A 319 -8.09 -44.17 -20.69
C VAL A 319 -9.05 -43.71 -21.79
N ARG A 320 -9.91 -44.59 -22.33
CA ARG A 320 -11.06 -44.14 -23.10
C ARG A 320 -11.96 -43.31 -22.18
N TYR A 321 -11.92 -42.00 -22.40
CA TYR A 321 -12.73 -41.02 -21.71
C TYR A 321 -14.20 -41.42 -21.82
N THR A 322 -14.78 -41.96 -20.75
CA THR A 322 -16.23 -42.18 -20.63
C THR A 322 -16.91 -40.85 -20.34
N GLY A 323 -16.61 -39.84 -21.16
CA GLY A 323 -17.46 -38.67 -21.24
C GLY A 323 -18.79 -39.13 -21.83
N ASN A 324 -19.89 -38.71 -21.22
CA ASN A 324 -21.25 -38.93 -21.66
C ASN A 324 -21.53 -38.17 -22.99
N MET A 325 -20.66 -38.33 -23.99
CA MET A 325 -21.00 -38.11 -25.38
C MET A 325 -21.93 -39.27 -25.70
N GLY A 326 -23.20 -38.97 -25.97
CA GLY A 326 -24.20 -39.98 -26.31
C GLY A 326 -23.68 -40.93 -27.39
N ILE A 327 -24.30 -42.10 -27.48
CA ILE A 327 -24.08 -43.12 -28.51
C ILE A 327 -24.53 -42.55 -29.86
N GLY A 328 -23.84 -41.54 -30.35
CA GLY A 328 -24.17 -40.73 -31.50
C GLY A 328 -22.90 -40.52 -32.28
N GLU A 329 -22.81 -41.26 -33.38
CA GLU A 329 -21.88 -41.09 -34.49
C GLU A 329 -20.37 -41.22 -34.16
N PRO A 330 -19.63 -42.13 -34.81
CA PRO A 330 -18.18 -42.16 -34.68
C PRO A 330 -17.61 -40.79 -35.07
N VAL A 331 -16.94 -40.12 -34.14
CA VAL A 331 -16.29 -38.84 -34.37
C VAL A 331 -15.29 -39.02 -35.52
N SER A 332 -15.47 -38.28 -36.61
CA SER A 332 -14.57 -38.36 -37.76
C SER A 332 -13.14 -37.99 -37.35
N GLU A 333 -12.15 -38.58 -38.01
CA GLU A 333 -10.74 -38.33 -37.77
C GLU A 333 -10.40 -36.83 -37.86
N GLU A 334 -11.00 -36.11 -38.83
CA GLU A 334 -10.89 -34.65 -38.96
C GLU A 334 -11.38 -33.87 -37.72
N LYS A 335 -12.45 -34.34 -37.06
CA LYS A 335 -12.93 -33.73 -35.80
C LYS A 335 -11.97 -33.99 -34.65
N LEU A 336 -11.26 -35.11 -34.67
CA LEU A 336 -10.24 -35.43 -33.68
C LEU A 336 -9.00 -34.58 -33.87
N ASP A 337 -8.55 -34.40 -35.11
CA ASP A 337 -7.39 -33.58 -35.46
C ASP A 337 -7.63 -32.09 -35.18
N THR A 338 -8.82 -31.59 -35.49
CA THR A 338 -9.21 -30.21 -35.15
C THR A 338 -9.28 -30.00 -33.64
N LEU A 339 -9.81 -30.96 -32.88
CA LEU A 339 -9.80 -30.91 -31.42
C LEU A 339 -8.37 -30.99 -30.85
N ALA A 340 -7.50 -31.85 -31.41
CA ALA A 340 -6.11 -31.96 -31.00
C ALA A 340 -5.34 -30.65 -31.28
N ALA A 341 -5.56 -30.03 -32.44
CA ALA A 341 -5.00 -28.73 -32.77
C ALA A 341 -5.50 -27.64 -31.81
N GLU A 342 -6.79 -27.65 -31.45
CA GLU A 342 -7.37 -26.71 -30.48
C GLU A 342 -6.77 -26.89 -29.08
N VAL A 343 -6.64 -28.14 -28.61
CA VAL A 343 -6.01 -28.45 -27.32
C VAL A 343 -4.54 -28.04 -27.30
N ASN A 344 -3.80 -28.26 -28.38
CA ASN A 344 -2.42 -27.79 -28.50
C ASN A 344 -2.34 -26.27 -28.46
N ARG A 345 -3.22 -25.57 -29.17
CA ARG A 345 -3.31 -24.10 -29.13
C ARG A 345 -3.60 -23.59 -27.72
N LYS A 346 -4.56 -24.19 -27.01
CA LYS A 346 -4.89 -23.82 -25.61
C LYS A 346 -3.72 -24.10 -24.67
N THR A 347 -3.02 -25.22 -24.86
CA THR A 347 -1.81 -25.56 -24.09
C THR A 347 -0.70 -24.54 -24.32
N GLN A 348 -0.47 -24.11 -25.56
CA GLN A 348 0.51 -23.05 -25.87
C GLN A 348 0.15 -21.70 -25.22
N ILE A 349 -1.13 -21.31 -25.25
CA ILE A 349 -1.60 -20.08 -24.59
C ILE A 349 -1.37 -20.15 -23.08
N LEU A 350 -1.71 -21.28 -22.45
CA LEU A 350 -1.48 -21.50 -21.02
C LEU A 350 0.00 -21.49 -20.66
N GLN A 351 0.86 -22.11 -21.48
CA GLN A 351 2.30 -22.08 -21.28
C GLN A 351 2.84 -20.66 -21.37
N HIS A 352 2.45 -19.90 -22.40
CA HIS A 352 2.86 -18.50 -22.56
C HIS A 352 2.40 -17.62 -21.38
N ALA A 353 1.16 -17.79 -20.92
CA ALA A 353 0.65 -17.07 -19.76
C ALA A 353 1.42 -17.43 -18.48
N SER A 354 1.78 -18.71 -18.30
CA SER A 354 2.63 -19.17 -17.20
C SER A 354 4.03 -18.55 -17.25
N ASP A 355 4.66 -18.55 -18.42
CA ASP A 355 6.00 -17.98 -18.61
C ASP A 355 6.01 -16.47 -18.34
N LEU A 356 5.00 -15.74 -18.83
CA LEU A 356 4.82 -14.31 -18.55
C LEU A 356 4.62 -14.04 -17.05
N SER A 357 3.85 -14.88 -16.36
CA SER A 357 3.64 -14.74 -14.91
C SER A 357 4.94 -14.95 -14.11
N LEU A 358 5.79 -15.88 -14.55
CA LEU A 358 7.10 -16.12 -13.95
C LEU A 358 8.07 -14.98 -14.22
N GLU A 359 8.05 -14.41 -15.41
CA GLU A 359 8.86 -13.23 -15.76
C GLU A 359 8.46 -12.01 -14.91
N LEU A 360 7.15 -11.76 -14.76
CA LEU A 360 6.65 -10.68 -13.92
C LEU A 360 6.98 -10.91 -12.44
N ALA A 361 6.93 -12.14 -11.94
CA ALA A 361 7.36 -12.49 -10.59
C ALA A 361 8.86 -12.18 -10.38
N ARG A 362 9.72 -12.53 -11.34
CA ARG A 362 11.16 -12.19 -11.29
C ARG A 362 11.41 -10.69 -11.37
N GLY A 363 10.64 -9.98 -12.20
CA GLY A 363 10.72 -8.53 -12.33
C GLY A 363 10.36 -7.81 -11.02
N THR A 364 9.30 -8.27 -10.35
CA THR A 364 8.91 -7.69 -9.05
C THR A 364 9.92 -8.02 -7.95
N GLU A 365 10.48 -9.23 -7.92
CA GLU A 365 11.57 -9.59 -7.00
C GLU A 365 12.79 -8.67 -7.16
N HIS A 366 13.26 -8.46 -8.40
CA HIS A 366 14.36 -7.53 -8.67
C HIS A 366 14.05 -6.09 -8.26
N ALA A 367 12.83 -5.60 -8.51
CA ALA A 367 12.43 -4.27 -8.10
C ALA A 367 12.43 -4.11 -6.56
N ILE A 368 11.94 -5.11 -5.83
CA ILE A 368 11.96 -5.12 -4.37
C ILE A 368 13.40 -5.12 -3.84
N VAL A 369 14.29 -5.93 -4.43
CA VAL A 369 15.71 -5.95 -4.06
C VAL A 369 16.38 -4.60 -4.34
N ALA A 370 16.08 -3.96 -5.48
CA ALA A 370 16.62 -2.64 -5.83
C ALA A 370 16.13 -1.56 -4.86
N ILE A 371 14.85 -1.54 -4.50
CA ILE A 371 14.29 -0.60 -3.52
C ILE A 371 14.92 -0.84 -2.15
N SER A 372 15.04 -2.09 -1.72
CA SER A 372 15.67 -2.43 -0.44
C SER A 372 17.15 -2.00 -0.41
N LYS A 373 17.89 -2.20 -1.51
CA LYS A 373 19.27 -1.72 -1.63
C LYS A 373 19.32 -0.19 -1.56
N PHE A 374 18.47 0.50 -2.31
CA PHE A 374 18.38 1.97 -2.27
C PHE A 374 18.11 2.49 -0.86
N GLN A 375 17.14 1.89 -0.15
CA GLN A 375 16.83 2.24 1.23
C GLN A 375 18.01 2.00 2.18
N LYS A 376 18.75 0.90 2.02
CA LYS A 376 19.87 0.55 2.90
C LYS A 376 21.13 1.36 2.64
N THR A 377 21.39 1.76 1.39
CA THR A 377 22.65 2.42 1.04
C THR A 377 22.51 3.92 0.86
N THR A 378 21.41 4.35 0.24
CA THR A 378 21.28 5.72 -0.26
C THR A 378 20.64 6.62 0.79
N ILE A 379 19.62 6.14 1.50
CA ILE A 379 18.96 6.91 2.56
C ILE A 379 19.95 7.29 3.69
N PRO A 380 20.75 6.36 4.25
CA PRO A 380 21.69 6.73 5.32
C PRO A 380 22.75 7.73 4.85
N SER A 381 23.22 7.60 3.59
CA SER A 381 24.15 8.56 3.02
C SER A 381 23.53 9.97 2.88
N PHE A 382 22.26 10.06 2.49
CA PHE A 382 21.55 11.34 2.47
C PHE A 382 21.33 11.89 3.87
N GLU A 383 20.97 11.05 4.84
CA GLU A 383 20.81 11.45 6.23
C GLU A 383 22.13 11.95 6.83
N GLU A 384 23.25 11.29 6.54
CA GLU A 384 24.58 11.72 6.97
C GLU A 384 24.94 13.10 6.39
N ILE A 385 24.69 13.32 5.09
CA ILE A 385 24.92 14.61 4.45
C ILE A 385 24.02 15.69 5.07
N LEU A 386 22.72 15.42 5.24
CA LEU A 386 21.79 16.39 5.82
C LEU A 386 22.14 16.72 7.27
N ASN A 387 22.48 15.72 8.08
CA ASN A 387 22.91 15.93 9.47
C ASN A 387 24.22 16.70 9.54
N SER A 388 25.17 16.43 8.64
CA SER A 388 26.43 17.20 8.57
C SER A 388 26.17 18.68 8.26
N GLN A 389 25.26 18.97 7.32
CA GLN A 389 24.87 20.34 6.98
C GLN A 389 24.10 21.01 8.12
N LEU A 390 23.19 20.29 8.77
CA LEU A 390 22.40 20.81 9.89
C LEU A 390 23.29 21.13 11.10
N ASN A 391 24.27 20.28 11.39
CA ASN A 391 25.27 20.53 12.43
C ASN A 391 26.17 21.73 12.10
N SER A 392 26.55 21.90 10.82
CA SER A 392 27.30 23.08 10.37
C SER A 392 26.50 24.37 10.56
N ILE A 393 25.22 24.38 10.16
CA ILE A 393 24.31 25.52 10.34
C ILE A 393 24.09 25.82 11.82
N ARG A 394 23.90 24.78 12.65
CA ARG A 394 23.72 24.94 14.09
C ARG A 394 24.95 25.56 14.75
N SER A 395 26.14 25.08 14.42
CA SER A 395 27.39 25.66 14.88
C SER A 395 27.48 27.13 14.50
N TYR A 396 27.12 27.49 13.26
CA TYR A 396 27.11 28.87 12.79
C TYR A 396 26.13 29.76 13.59
N ILE A 397 24.91 29.28 13.87
CA ILE A 397 23.93 30.00 14.70
C ILE A 397 24.46 30.20 16.13
N ASP A 398 25.11 29.19 16.70
CA ASP A 398 25.68 29.30 18.05
C ASP A 398 26.81 30.33 18.11
N HIS A 399 27.64 30.43 17.05
CA HIS A 399 28.63 31.52 16.95
C HIS A 399 27.96 32.90 16.89
N LEU A 400 26.90 33.06 16.09
CA LEU A 400 26.14 34.32 16.02
C LEU A 400 25.54 34.69 17.39
N ARG A 401 25.00 33.71 18.13
CA ARG A 401 24.46 33.93 19.48
C ARG A 401 25.53 34.41 20.44
N ILE A 402 26.72 33.81 20.41
CA ILE A 402 27.85 34.25 21.25
C ILE A 402 28.22 35.70 20.93
N TYR A 403 28.27 36.06 19.65
CA TYR A 403 28.55 37.44 19.23
C TYR A 403 27.51 38.44 19.74
N VAL A 404 26.21 38.14 19.57
CA VAL A 404 25.13 39.03 20.03
C VAL A 404 25.14 39.20 21.55
N VAL A 405 25.38 38.14 22.31
CA VAL A 405 25.47 38.20 23.78
C VAL A 405 26.70 39.00 24.22
N ALA A 406 27.84 38.83 23.56
CA ALA A 406 29.06 39.57 23.86
C ALA A 406 28.92 41.07 23.55
N ASP A 407 28.16 41.43 22.50
CA ASP A 407 27.89 42.83 22.15
C ASP A 407 26.93 43.46 23.17
N SER A 408 25.86 42.74 23.54
CA SER A 408 24.86 43.20 24.52
C SER A 408 25.45 43.44 25.93
N GLN A 409 26.50 42.72 26.32
CA GLN A 409 27.16 42.92 27.62
C GLN A 409 28.08 44.16 27.66
N ARG A 410 28.57 44.63 26.52
CA ARG A 410 29.44 45.83 26.47
C ARG A 410 28.66 47.12 26.68
N ASP A 411 27.42 47.17 26.20
CA ASP A 411 26.57 48.36 26.37
C ASP A 411 26.10 48.56 27.82
N VAL A 412 26.03 47.49 28.61
CA VAL A 412 25.58 47.55 30.01
C VAL A 412 26.70 47.97 30.98
N GLN A 413 27.97 47.70 30.67
CA GLN A 413 29.11 48.10 31.52
C GLN A 413 29.72 49.46 31.17
N GLY A 414 29.41 50.03 29.99
CA GLY A 414 29.90 51.36 29.57
C GLY A 414 29.18 52.55 30.20
N GLY A 415 28.06 52.35 30.91
CA GLY A 415 27.19 53.44 31.39
C GLY A 415 27.39 53.92 32.83
N ALA A 416 28.22 53.25 33.66
CA ALA A 416 28.19 53.45 35.11
C ALA A 416 29.44 54.09 35.76
N GLN A 417 30.49 54.45 35.03
CA GLN A 417 31.67 55.10 35.63
C GLN A 417 32.24 56.24 34.77
N GLN A 418 31.50 57.35 34.71
CA GLN A 418 32.12 58.67 34.66
C GLN A 418 31.99 59.30 36.05
N GLY A 419 33.05 59.21 36.83
CA GLY A 419 33.11 59.82 38.15
C GLY A 419 34.43 59.55 38.88
N SER A 420 35.35 60.51 38.72
CA SER A 420 36.51 60.82 39.59
C SER A 420 37.76 59.92 39.60
N GLN A 421 38.82 60.53 39.04
CA GLN A 421 40.18 60.69 39.58
C GLN A 421 41.25 59.62 39.33
N GLN A 422 42.08 59.95 38.33
CA GLN A 422 43.55 60.02 38.36
C GLN A 422 44.30 59.03 39.26
N SER A 423 45.01 58.09 38.63
CA SER A 423 46.40 57.76 38.98
C SER A 423 47.09 57.06 37.82
N GLU A 424 48.22 57.62 37.41
CA GLU A 424 49.17 57.08 36.43
C GLU A 424 49.70 55.72 36.87
N SER A 425 49.70 54.75 35.95
CA SER A 425 50.50 53.53 36.07
C SER A 425 50.78 52.96 34.69
N LEU A 426 52.05 53.05 34.30
CA LEU A 426 52.65 52.62 33.05
C LEU A 426 52.72 51.10 32.95
N LEU A 427 51.92 50.48 32.07
CA LEU A 427 52.26 49.20 31.46
C LEU A 427 51.85 49.19 29.97
N PRO A 428 52.67 48.62 29.07
CA PRO A 428 52.45 48.69 27.63
C PRO A 428 51.38 47.67 27.23
N ASN A 429 50.13 48.13 27.17
CA ASN A 429 49.01 47.35 26.64
C ASN A 429 49.19 47.18 25.13
N LYS A 430 49.56 45.96 24.75
CA LYS A 430 49.54 45.46 23.38
C LYS A 430 48.10 45.60 22.85
N PRO A 431 47.84 46.36 21.79
CA PRO A 431 46.49 46.52 21.25
C PRO A 431 46.01 45.14 20.81
N LEU A 432 44.95 44.64 21.44
CA LEU A 432 44.27 43.43 21.04
C LEU A 432 43.65 43.72 19.66
N THR A 433 44.36 43.34 18.61
CA THR A 433 43.92 43.49 17.22
C THR A 433 42.55 42.83 17.07
N ARG A 434 41.54 43.68 16.98
CA ARG A 434 40.15 43.38 16.72
C ARG A 434 40.05 42.70 15.35
N VAL A 435 40.06 41.37 15.35
CA VAL A 435 39.65 40.59 14.18
C VAL A 435 38.13 40.56 14.22
N GLU A 436 37.49 41.55 13.60
CA GLU A 436 36.10 41.38 13.18
C GLU A 436 36.06 40.15 12.26
N PRO A 437 35.22 39.13 12.55
CA PRO A 437 34.98 38.09 11.58
C PRO A 437 34.24 38.76 10.42
N ASP A 438 34.97 39.10 9.37
CA ASP A 438 34.38 39.51 8.10
C ASP A 438 33.44 38.40 7.68
N PHE A 439 32.13 38.64 7.77
CA PHE A 439 31.08 37.70 7.35
C PHE A 439 31.34 37.16 5.94
N GLY A 440 31.99 37.96 5.09
CA GLY A 440 32.43 37.54 3.78
C GLY A 440 33.47 36.40 3.82
N HIS A 441 34.38 36.38 4.80
CA HIS A 441 35.36 35.31 5.00
C HIS A 441 34.69 33.97 5.32
N GLU A 442 33.79 33.93 6.29
CA GLU A 442 33.18 32.68 6.73
C GLU A 442 32.19 32.13 5.68
N VAL A 443 31.47 33.01 4.96
CA VAL A 443 30.65 32.61 3.80
C VAL A 443 31.51 32.08 2.66
N ARG A 444 32.67 32.71 2.38
CA ARG A 444 33.64 32.22 1.39
C ARG A 444 34.17 30.84 1.78
N LYS A 445 34.50 30.64 3.06
CA LYS A 445 34.98 29.36 3.61
C LYS A 445 33.91 28.25 3.57
N ILE A 446 32.66 28.53 3.91
CA ILE A 446 31.54 27.57 3.83
C ILE A 446 31.26 27.16 2.37
N LEU A 447 31.44 28.08 1.42
CA LEU A 447 31.28 27.82 0.00
C LEU A 447 32.54 27.23 -0.67
N GLY A 448 33.64 27.03 0.08
CA GLY A 448 34.91 26.54 -0.44
C GLY A 448 35.69 27.55 -1.31
N LEU A 449 35.27 28.81 -1.32
CA LEU A 449 35.91 29.88 -2.07
C LEU A 449 37.13 30.39 -1.28
N SER A 450 38.33 30.07 -1.75
CA SER A 450 39.58 30.52 -1.09
C SER A 450 39.72 32.05 -1.08
N GLU A 451 40.35 32.60 -0.04
CA GLU A 451 40.35 34.03 0.35
C GLU A 451 40.86 35.04 -0.70
N ALA A 452 41.51 34.62 -1.78
CA ALA A 452 42.21 35.55 -2.67
C ALA A 452 41.94 35.25 -4.14
N GLU A 453 40.68 35.25 -4.56
CA GLU A 453 40.36 34.95 -5.95
C GLU A 453 39.37 35.98 -6.51
N THR A 454 39.90 36.83 -7.40
CA THR A 454 39.14 37.78 -8.24
C THR A 454 37.86 37.12 -8.75
N SER A 455 36.76 37.86 -8.86
CA SER A 455 35.45 37.38 -9.34
C SER A 455 35.52 36.41 -10.54
N LYS A 456 36.51 36.57 -11.42
CA LYS A 456 36.86 35.64 -12.49
C LYS A 456 37.09 34.18 -12.04
N LYS A 457 37.86 33.96 -10.99
CA LYS A 457 38.18 32.61 -10.48
C LYS A 457 37.02 31.99 -9.71
N VAL A 458 36.21 32.80 -9.01
CA VAL A 458 34.92 32.35 -8.45
C VAL A 458 33.98 31.87 -9.56
N LEU A 459 33.93 32.58 -10.69
CA LEU A 459 33.16 32.15 -11.86
C LEU A 459 33.76 30.89 -12.51
N GLU A 460 35.08 30.70 -12.51
CA GLU A 460 35.72 29.46 -12.96
C GLU A 460 35.40 28.27 -12.04
N GLU A 461 35.41 28.46 -10.72
CA GLU A 461 34.99 27.46 -9.71
C GLU A 461 33.52 27.07 -9.88
N ILE A 462 32.62 28.05 -10.01
CA ILE A 462 31.20 27.80 -10.33
C ILE A 462 31.07 27.05 -11.65
N GLY A 463 31.87 27.42 -12.67
CA GLY A 463 31.93 26.71 -13.94
C GLY A 463 32.37 25.25 -13.80
N ARG A 464 33.39 24.96 -12.98
CA ARG A 464 33.82 23.59 -12.66
C ARG A 464 32.74 22.81 -11.94
N LEU A 465 32.05 23.42 -10.98
CA LEU A 465 30.95 22.78 -10.24
C LEU A 465 29.78 22.42 -11.18
N VAL A 466 29.37 23.37 -12.03
CA VAL A 466 28.32 23.14 -13.05
C VAL A 466 28.73 22.04 -14.02
N ASN A 467 29.98 22.03 -14.48
CA ASN A 467 30.48 20.97 -15.36
C ASN A 467 30.55 19.61 -14.66
N THR A 468 30.87 19.57 -13.36
CA THR A 468 30.87 18.34 -12.57
C THR A 468 29.45 17.80 -12.39
N ILE A 469 28.47 18.67 -12.12
CA ILE A 469 27.06 18.32 -12.07
C ILE A 469 26.58 17.81 -13.43
N ARG A 470 26.96 18.48 -14.52
CA ARG A 470 26.64 18.05 -15.89
C ARG A 470 27.25 16.69 -16.22
N HIS A 471 28.51 16.45 -15.87
CA HIS A 471 29.16 15.15 -16.06
C HIS A 471 28.52 14.05 -15.22
N LYS A 472 28.14 14.33 -13.96
CA LYS A 472 27.38 13.36 -13.14
C LYS A 472 26.00 13.09 -13.72
N SER A 473 25.33 14.12 -14.25
CA SER A 473 24.02 13.97 -14.90
C SER A 473 24.13 13.16 -16.19
N GLN A 474 25.14 13.42 -17.02
CA GLN A 474 25.47 12.62 -18.21
C GLN A 474 25.94 11.20 -17.85
N TYR A 475 26.66 11.02 -16.75
CA TYR A 475 27.05 9.71 -16.25
C TYR A 475 25.83 8.94 -15.74
N LEU A 476 24.87 9.60 -15.09
CA LEU A 476 23.59 9.02 -14.69
C LEU A 476 22.68 8.73 -15.89
N GLU A 477 22.74 9.53 -16.97
CA GLU A 477 22.11 9.19 -18.25
C GLU A 477 22.82 8.03 -18.95
N ALA A 478 24.15 7.94 -18.87
CA ALA A 478 24.92 6.81 -19.40
C ALA A 478 24.76 5.54 -18.54
N MET A 479 24.51 5.71 -17.23
CA MET A 479 24.14 4.69 -16.27
C MET A 479 22.63 4.49 -16.17
N GLN A 480 21.79 5.19 -16.95
CA GLN A 480 20.48 4.65 -17.26
C GLN A 480 20.82 3.28 -17.81
N ILE A 481 20.47 2.27 -17.03
CA ILE A 481 20.52 0.87 -17.40
C ILE A 481 19.76 0.87 -18.71
N ARG A 482 20.53 0.94 -19.82
CA ARG A 482 20.00 0.85 -21.17
C ARG A 482 19.16 -0.41 -21.09
N PRO A 483 17.82 -0.33 -21.27
CA PRO A 483 17.01 -1.53 -21.30
C PRO A 483 17.73 -2.44 -22.29
N ARG A 484 18.29 -3.54 -21.77
CA ARG A 484 19.16 -4.48 -22.49
C ARG A 484 18.61 -4.59 -23.89
N ASP A 485 19.34 -4.12 -24.91
CA ASP A 485 18.83 -3.93 -26.27
C ASP A 485 18.00 -5.16 -26.69
N LEU A 486 16.68 -5.05 -26.49
CA LEU A 486 15.76 -6.14 -26.74
C LEU A 486 15.81 -6.37 -28.23
N SER A 487 15.96 -7.63 -28.64
CA SER A 487 15.99 -8.00 -30.05
C SER A 487 14.85 -7.31 -30.80
N SER A 488 15.04 -6.94 -32.06
CA SER A 488 14.01 -6.28 -32.87
C SER A 488 12.65 -7.01 -32.84
N SER A 489 12.68 -8.33 -32.71
CA SER A 489 11.52 -9.20 -32.49
C SER A 489 10.76 -8.91 -31.18
N GLN A 490 11.47 -8.63 -30.10
CA GLN A 490 10.89 -8.36 -28.80
C GLN A 490 10.33 -6.93 -28.70
N ARG A 491 10.97 -5.94 -29.34
CA ARG A 491 10.36 -4.60 -29.50
C ARG A 491 9.06 -4.65 -30.29
N ALA A 492 9.00 -5.45 -31.36
CA ALA A 492 7.77 -5.61 -32.15
C ALA A 492 6.62 -6.19 -31.30
N ARG A 493 6.91 -7.19 -30.46
CA ARG A 493 5.95 -7.75 -29.51
C ARG A 493 5.53 -6.76 -28.43
N GLU A 494 6.46 -5.99 -27.88
CA GLU A 494 6.13 -4.96 -26.91
C GLU A 494 5.24 -3.87 -27.52
N THR A 495 5.51 -3.44 -28.75
CA THR A 495 4.63 -2.48 -29.44
C THR A 495 3.25 -3.06 -29.73
N GLU A 496 3.14 -4.36 -30.03
CA GLU A 496 1.86 -5.04 -30.21
C GLU A 496 1.08 -5.15 -28.89
N ILE A 497 1.76 -5.44 -27.78
CA ILE A 497 1.16 -5.48 -26.45
C ILE A 497 0.68 -4.08 -26.03
N ILE A 498 1.47 -3.04 -26.27
CA ILE A 498 1.10 -1.65 -25.98
C ILE A 498 -0.12 -1.25 -26.83
N ALA A 499 -0.12 -1.54 -28.13
CA ALA A 499 -1.26 -1.25 -29.01
C ALA A 499 -2.53 -2.02 -28.60
N SER A 500 -2.39 -3.27 -28.17
CA SER A 500 -3.50 -4.08 -27.63
C SER A 500 -4.06 -3.48 -26.34
N TYR A 501 -3.19 -3.03 -25.44
CA TYR A 501 -3.59 -2.37 -24.20
C TYR A 501 -4.30 -1.03 -24.46
N ASP A 502 -3.76 -0.20 -25.36
CA ASP A 502 -4.37 1.08 -25.74
C ASP A 502 -5.74 0.89 -26.39
N SER A 503 -5.88 -0.14 -27.24
CA SER A 503 -7.17 -0.54 -27.82
C SER A 503 -8.18 -0.98 -26.75
N GLN A 504 -7.76 -1.80 -25.79
CA GLN A 504 -8.62 -2.24 -24.68
C GLN A 504 -9.01 -1.07 -23.77
N LYS A 505 -8.07 -0.16 -23.50
CA LYS A 505 -8.31 1.06 -22.73
C LYS A 505 -9.34 1.94 -23.44
N GLN A 506 -9.21 2.16 -24.75
CA GLN A 506 -10.17 2.92 -25.53
C GLN A 506 -11.57 2.30 -25.48
N GLN A 507 -11.68 0.96 -25.60
CA GLN A 507 -12.97 0.27 -25.45
C GLN A 507 -13.60 0.50 -24.07
N ILE A 508 -12.80 0.48 -23.00
CA ILE A 508 -13.29 0.74 -21.66
C ILE A 508 -13.77 2.20 -21.55
N GLU A 509 -12.99 3.16 -22.05
CA GLU A 509 -13.36 4.58 -22.07
C GLU A 509 -14.67 4.81 -22.83
N ASP A 510 -14.82 4.22 -24.03
CA ASP A 510 -16.05 4.29 -24.82
C ASP A 510 -17.26 3.68 -24.09
N THR A 511 -17.08 2.59 -23.34
CA THR A 511 -18.18 1.99 -22.56
C THR A 511 -18.57 2.84 -21.36
N ILE A 512 -17.60 3.49 -20.70
CA ILE A 512 -17.84 4.41 -19.58
C ILE A 512 -18.55 5.66 -20.09
N GLU A 513 -18.15 6.19 -21.24
CA GLU A 513 -18.80 7.33 -21.89
C GLU A 513 -20.25 6.99 -22.23
N LYS A 514 -20.52 5.85 -22.89
CA LYS A 514 -21.88 5.39 -23.19
C LYS A 514 -22.74 5.24 -21.93
N LEU A 515 -22.18 4.68 -20.85
CA LEU A 515 -22.89 4.55 -19.58
C LEU A 515 -23.20 5.91 -18.95
N SER A 516 -22.29 6.88 -19.09
CA SER A 516 -22.45 8.23 -18.56
C SER A 516 -23.54 8.98 -19.32
N ILE A 517 -23.55 8.91 -20.66
CA ILE A 517 -24.62 9.45 -21.52
C ILE A 517 -25.96 8.86 -21.12
N HIS A 518 -26.06 7.52 -21.02
CA HIS A 518 -27.30 6.86 -20.62
C HIS A 518 -27.78 7.27 -19.21
N LYS A 519 -26.86 7.55 -18.27
CA LYS A 519 -27.21 8.06 -16.94
C LYS A 519 -27.73 9.50 -16.99
N ILE A 520 -27.16 10.34 -17.84
CA ILE A 520 -27.64 11.71 -18.08
C ILE A 520 -29.05 11.66 -18.70
N ASP A 521 -29.25 10.89 -19.77
CA ASP A 521 -30.57 10.72 -20.40
C ASP A 521 -31.63 10.18 -19.41
N LYS A 522 -31.21 9.27 -18.53
CA LYS A 522 -32.08 8.74 -17.47
C LYS A 522 -32.39 9.79 -16.41
N ALA A 523 -31.43 10.64 -16.06
CA ALA A 523 -31.65 11.74 -15.11
C ALA A 523 -32.57 12.81 -15.71
N ASP A 524 -32.40 13.15 -16.99
CA ASP A 524 -33.25 14.11 -17.70
C ASP A 524 -34.69 13.59 -17.86
N SER A 525 -34.86 12.31 -18.20
CA SER A 525 -36.20 11.70 -18.28
C SER A 525 -36.89 11.58 -16.91
N LEU A 526 -36.15 11.29 -15.84
CA LEU A 526 -36.68 11.32 -14.47
C LEU A 526 -37.01 12.75 -14.01
N GLY A 527 -36.16 13.72 -14.36
CA GLY A 527 -36.37 15.14 -14.07
C GLY A 527 -37.63 15.67 -14.73
N HIS A 528 -37.87 15.33 -16.01
CA HIS A 528 -39.09 15.70 -16.71
C HIS A 528 -40.36 15.11 -16.08
N ASN A 529 -40.30 13.86 -15.61
CA ASN A 529 -41.44 13.26 -14.91
C ASN A 529 -41.71 13.95 -13.56
N LEU A 530 -40.66 14.26 -12.79
CA LEU A 530 -40.81 14.97 -11.52
C LEU A 530 -41.39 16.38 -11.73
N VAL A 531 -40.94 17.12 -12.75
CA VAL A 531 -41.50 18.43 -13.10
C VAL A 531 -42.98 18.30 -13.45
N ARG A 532 -43.37 17.30 -14.25
CA ARG A 532 -44.76 17.05 -14.61
C ARG A 532 -45.63 16.70 -13.39
N ASP A 533 -45.08 15.93 -12.44
CA ASP A 533 -45.76 15.60 -11.19
C ASP A 533 -45.96 16.84 -10.30
N ILE A 534 -44.96 17.72 -10.23
CA ILE A 534 -45.04 19.01 -9.52
C ILE A 534 -46.09 19.92 -10.18
N GLU A 535 -46.11 20.00 -11.51
CA GLU A 535 -47.12 20.77 -12.25
C GLU A 535 -48.53 20.24 -12.00
N ALA A 536 -48.71 18.91 -12.01
CA ALA A 536 -49.99 18.28 -11.68
C ALA A 536 -50.43 18.59 -10.24
N LEU A 537 -49.51 18.56 -9.28
CA LEU A 537 -49.76 18.97 -7.90
C LEU A 537 -50.17 20.44 -7.80
N LEU A 538 -49.49 21.35 -8.51
CA LEU A 538 -49.83 22.77 -8.52
C LEU A 538 -51.21 23.05 -9.11
N ILE A 539 -51.61 22.32 -10.16
CA ILE A 539 -52.96 22.37 -10.72
C ILE A 539 -53.98 21.91 -9.68
N GLY A 540 -53.73 20.77 -9.02
CA GLY A 540 -54.62 20.27 -7.97
C GLY A 540 -54.76 21.23 -6.79
N VAL A 541 -53.67 21.88 -6.36
CA VAL A 541 -53.72 22.92 -5.32
C VAL A 541 -54.54 24.13 -5.78
N LYS A 542 -54.41 24.55 -7.04
CA LYS A 542 -55.21 25.65 -7.61
C LYS A 542 -56.70 25.33 -7.64
N ASP A 543 -57.06 24.07 -7.89
CA ASP A 543 -58.45 23.60 -7.85
C ASP A 543 -59.00 23.55 -6.42
N ILE A 544 -58.19 23.11 -5.45
CA ILE A 544 -58.56 23.07 -4.01
C ILE A 544 -58.70 24.49 -3.43
N VAL A 545 -57.80 25.40 -3.80
CA VAL A 545 -57.87 26.81 -3.39
C VAL A 545 -59.00 27.56 -4.11
N GLY A 546 -59.62 26.93 -5.12
CA GLY A 546 -60.97 27.16 -5.60
C GLY A 546 -61.45 28.60 -5.58
N HIS A 547 -61.18 29.36 -6.66
CA HIS A 547 -61.95 30.50 -7.19
C HIS A 547 -62.76 31.32 -6.15
N GLY A 548 -62.13 31.62 -5.00
CA GLY A 548 -62.75 32.41 -3.94
C GLY A 548 -62.85 33.85 -4.40
N ASN A 549 -64.07 34.26 -4.73
CA ASN A 549 -64.54 35.64 -4.94
C ASN A 549 -64.54 36.24 -6.35
N SER A 550 -65.07 35.52 -7.34
CA SER A 550 -65.88 36.16 -8.41
C SER A 550 -67.35 36.32 -7.99
N GLY A 551 -67.59 36.73 -6.74
CA GLY A 551 -68.91 36.97 -6.16
C GLY A 551 -69.32 38.44 -6.22
N LYS A 552 -69.97 38.81 -7.33
CA LYS A 552 -71.13 39.73 -7.44
C LYS A 552 -71.15 40.98 -6.53
N LYS A 553 -70.94 42.17 -7.07
CA LYS A 553 -71.96 43.02 -7.75
C LYS A 553 -73.27 43.16 -6.96
N GLY A 554 -73.44 44.30 -6.29
CA GLY A 554 -74.78 44.78 -5.88
C GLY A 554 -74.81 45.60 -4.60
N MET A 555 -74.22 46.79 -4.57
CA MET A 555 -74.65 47.86 -3.63
C MET A 555 -74.05 49.21 -4.04
N THR A 556 -74.76 49.90 -4.92
CA THR A 556 -74.57 51.33 -5.19
C THR A 556 -75.96 51.96 -5.24
N ALA A 557 -76.54 52.17 -4.06
CA ALA A 557 -77.65 53.10 -3.87
C ALA A 557 -77.66 53.54 -2.40
N ILE A 558 -77.91 54.84 -2.22
CA ILE A 558 -78.24 55.52 -0.96
C ILE A 558 -77.03 56.01 -0.14
N LEU A 559 -76.62 57.24 -0.43
CA LEU A 559 -76.51 58.33 0.57
C LEU A 559 -76.42 59.69 -0.15
N LYS A 560 -77.60 60.28 -0.36
CA LYS A 560 -77.83 61.73 -0.33
C LYS A 560 -78.41 62.02 1.05
N THR A 561 -77.72 62.84 1.84
CA THR A 561 -78.24 63.99 2.61
C THR A 561 -77.06 64.64 3.31
#